data_AF-A0A6A6Z5W0-F1
#
_entry.id   AF-A0A6A6Z5W0-F1
#
_cell.length_a   1.000
_cell.length_b   1.000
_cell.length_c   1.000
_cell.angle_alpha   90.00
_cell.angle_beta   90.00
_cell.angle_gamma   90.00
#
_symmetry.space_group_name_H-M   'P 1'
#
loop_
_entity.id
_entity.type
_entity.pdbx_description
1 polymer ?
#
loop_
_entity_poly.entity_id
_entity_poly.type
_entity_poly.pdbx_seq_one_letter_code
_entity_poly.pdbx_strand_id
1 'polypeptide(L)'
;MSTSLRSDATVTAISVVVHNSGLFFDTDTRSGNHADIFLLYNGGSLRINMRKEAAHHNHGTLSITVHDYQRSNSSLQYFDLQPSAGLTVKHVTDLIYQNKRHQFNLSPSGKGCRYWVVTVLNDLRAAGYISSQSNPSVDTVHGYLRYNYSRGQNPEFEEIEPGTFY
;
A
#
# COMPACT_ATOMS: atom_id res chain seq x y z
N MET A 1 14.91 -16.81 -8.21
CA MET A 1 13.79 -17.78 -8.30
C MET A 1 12.84 -17.44 -7.15
N SER A 2 11.57 -17.04 -7.26
CA SER A 2 10.52 -17.24 -8.27
C SER A 2 9.48 -16.12 -8.13
N THR A 3 9.53 -15.10 -8.99
CA THR A 3 8.43 -14.13 -9.19
C THR A 3 7.43 -14.61 -10.26
N SER A 4 7.75 -15.69 -10.98
CA SER A 4 6.97 -16.20 -12.12
C SER A 4 5.69 -16.94 -11.73
N LEU A 5 5.56 -17.47 -10.51
CA LEU A 5 4.44 -18.36 -10.17
C LEU A 5 3.11 -17.65 -9.87
N ARG A 6 3.11 -16.31 -9.73
CA ARG A 6 1.92 -15.57 -9.26
C ARG A 6 1.59 -14.32 -10.07
N SER A 7 2.32 -14.00 -11.14
CA SER A 7 2.04 -12.83 -11.98
C SER A 7 0.62 -12.86 -12.56
N ASP A 8 0.16 -14.04 -12.97
CA ASP A 8 -1.12 -14.20 -13.66
C ASP A 8 -2.27 -14.50 -12.69
N ALA A 9 -2.00 -14.48 -11.38
CA ALA A 9 -3.03 -14.70 -10.37
C ALA A 9 -4.08 -13.58 -10.43
N THR A 10 -5.35 -13.97 -10.56
CA THR A 10 -6.48 -13.03 -10.53
C THR A 10 -6.63 -12.44 -9.13
N VAL A 11 -6.65 -11.11 -9.08
CA VAL A 11 -6.84 -10.35 -7.84
C VAL A 11 -8.31 -10.41 -7.44
N THR A 12 -8.57 -10.83 -6.21
CA THR A 12 -9.92 -10.89 -5.61
C THR A 12 -10.23 -9.67 -4.76
N ALA A 13 -9.21 -8.99 -4.23
CA ALA A 13 -9.33 -7.70 -3.53
C ALA A 13 -8.02 -6.92 -3.62
N ILE A 14 -8.12 -5.59 -3.70
CA ILE A 14 -7.00 -4.67 -3.49
C ILE A 14 -7.14 -4.13 -2.07
N SER A 15 -6.38 -4.69 -1.13
CA SER A 15 -6.49 -4.35 0.29
C SER A 15 -5.44 -3.32 0.66
N VAL A 16 -5.87 -2.16 1.16
CA VAL A 16 -4.96 -1.22 1.85
C VAL A 16 -4.87 -1.62 3.30
N VAL A 17 -3.67 -1.90 3.79
CA VAL A 17 -3.46 -2.36 5.16
C VAL A 17 -2.66 -1.34 5.93
N VAL A 18 -3.13 -1.04 7.14
CA VAL A 18 -2.48 -0.11 8.07
C VAL A 18 -1.89 -0.91 9.23
N HIS A 19 -0.59 -0.76 9.47
CA HIS A 19 0.17 -1.46 10.51
C HIS A 19 0.64 -0.51 11.60
N ASN A 20 0.94 -1.05 12.78
CA ASN A 20 1.76 -0.34 13.75
C ASN A 20 3.18 -0.16 13.17
N SER A 21 3.86 0.93 13.53
CA SER A 21 5.21 1.24 13.03
C SER A 21 6.31 0.39 13.68
N GLY A 22 5.96 -0.52 14.60
CA GLY A 22 6.91 -1.27 15.42
C GLY A 22 7.84 -2.21 14.61
N LEU A 23 9.13 -2.22 15.00
CA LEU A 23 10.29 -2.99 14.50
C LEU A 23 10.63 -2.92 13.00
N PHE A 24 9.71 -2.54 12.10
CA PHE A 24 10.04 -2.35 10.67
C PHE A 24 10.86 -1.10 10.40
N PHE A 25 10.89 -0.19 11.38
CA PHE A 25 11.71 1.01 11.40
C PHE A 25 12.53 1.02 12.69
N ASP A 26 13.48 0.10 12.84
CA ASP A 26 14.40 0.06 14.02
C ASP A 26 15.24 1.34 14.20
N THR A 27 15.07 2.34 13.34
CA THR A 27 15.71 3.67 13.44
C THR A 27 14.73 4.85 13.41
N ASP A 28 13.42 4.64 13.29
CA ASP A 28 12.45 5.77 13.19
C ASP A 28 11.59 5.90 14.44
N THR A 29 11.90 6.92 15.25
CA THR A 29 11.18 7.27 16.48
C THR A 29 9.96 8.19 16.24
N ARG A 30 9.60 8.46 14.98
CA ARG A 30 8.55 9.43 14.60
C ARG A 30 7.21 8.72 14.36
N SER A 31 6.65 8.21 15.47
CA SER A 31 5.40 7.46 15.60
C SER A 31 4.23 7.94 14.70
N GLY A 32 3.92 7.19 13.65
CA GLY A 32 2.67 7.24 12.86
C GLY A 32 2.50 5.93 12.08
N ASN A 33 1.27 5.48 11.80
CA ASN A 33 1.07 4.15 11.19
C ASN A 33 1.72 4.03 9.79
N HIS A 34 2.12 2.80 9.45
CA HIS A 34 2.59 2.46 8.12
C HIS A 34 1.44 1.89 7.26
N ALA A 35 1.35 2.32 6.00
CA ALA A 35 0.37 1.82 5.05
C ALA A 35 1.03 1.16 3.85
N ASP A 36 0.49 0.03 3.41
CA ASP A 36 0.90 -0.70 2.21
C ASP A 36 -0.32 -1.30 1.49
N ILE A 37 -0.08 -1.90 0.32
CA ILE A 37 -1.11 -2.51 -0.52
C ILE A 37 -0.88 -4.02 -0.56
N PHE A 38 -1.95 -4.78 -0.35
CA PHE A 38 -1.99 -6.22 -0.54
C PHE A 38 -2.91 -6.53 -1.73
N LEU A 39 -2.39 -7.27 -2.70
CA LEU A 39 -3.20 -7.89 -3.75
C LEU A 39 -3.60 -9.27 -3.25
N LEU A 40 -4.87 -9.43 -2.88
CA LEU A 40 -5.40 -10.72 -2.44
C LEU A 40 -5.75 -11.56 -3.66
N TYR A 41 -5.43 -12.85 -3.62
CA TYR A 41 -5.83 -13.82 -4.64
C TYR A 41 -6.12 -15.17 -3.97
N ASN A 42 -6.63 -16.13 -4.73
CA ASN A 42 -6.91 -17.46 -4.17
C ASN A 42 -5.62 -18.14 -3.70
N GLY A 43 -5.54 -18.43 -2.39
CA GLY A 43 -4.39 -19.10 -1.76
C GLY A 43 -3.21 -18.19 -1.40
N GLY A 44 -3.39 -16.87 -1.31
CA GLY A 44 -2.35 -15.99 -0.76
C GLY A 44 -2.55 -14.50 -1.04
N SER A 45 -1.46 -13.74 -0.87
CA SER A 45 -1.42 -12.33 -1.22
C SER A 45 -0.04 -11.89 -1.70
N LEU A 46 -0.01 -10.77 -2.42
CA LEU A 46 1.23 -10.08 -2.75
C LEU A 46 1.22 -8.70 -2.10
N ARG A 47 2.17 -8.48 -1.19
CA ARG A 47 2.38 -7.21 -0.50
C ARG A 47 3.25 -6.30 -1.38
N ILE A 48 2.76 -5.10 -1.62
CA ILE A 48 3.43 -4.02 -2.31
C ILE A 48 3.64 -2.90 -1.30
N ASN A 49 4.91 -2.65 -0.98
CA ASN A 49 5.28 -1.73 0.07
C ASN A 49 6.31 -0.71 -0.44
N MET A 50 6.13 0.56 -0.08
CA MET A 50 7.16 1.58 -0.19
C MET A 50 7.77 1.84 1.18
N ARG A 51 9.00 1.37 1.39
CA ARG A 51 9.73 1.51 2.65
C ARG A 51 10.88 2.50 2.53
N LYS A 52 11.31 3.06 3.65
CA LYS A 52 12.54 3.85 3.73
C LYS A 52 13.75 2.93 3.56
N GLU A 53 14.70 3.28 2.69
CA GLU A 53 15.90 2.47 2.44
C GLU A 53 16.83 2.39 3.66
N ALA A 54 17.04 3.52 4.34
CA ALA A 54 17.87 3.64 5.54
C ALA A 54 17.47 4.87 6.38
N ALA A 55 17.85 4.90 7.66
CA ALA A 55 17.51 5.96 8.61
C ALA A 55 17.80 7.39 8.09
N HIS A 56 18.88 7.56 7.34
CA HIS A 56 19.37 8.84 6.84
C HIS A 56 19.02 9.13 5.37
N HIS A 57 18.35 8.20 4.68
CA HIS A 57 17.97 8.37 3.27
C HIS A 57 16.50 8.72 3.16
N ASN A 58 16.17 9.68 2.28
CA ASN A 58 14.78 9.96 1.91
C ASN A 58 14.33 9.09 0.72
N HIS A 59 15.23 8.25 0.19
CA HIS A 59 14.89 7.36 -0.91
C HIS A 59 13.95 6.24 -0.46
N GLY A 60 12.83 6.12 -1.17
CA GLY A 60 11.89 5.03 -1.00
C GLY A 60 12.34 3.82 -1.81
N THR A 61 12.30 2.65 -1.17
CA THR A 61 12.50 1.36 -1.83
C THR A 61 11.17 0.65 -2.01
N LEU A 62 10.79 0.40 -3.26
CA LEU A 62 9.68 -0.48 -3.58
C LEU A 62 10.04 -1.93 -3.24
N SER A 63 9.25 -2.56 -2.39
CA SER A 63 9.34 -3.97 -2.02
C SER A 63 8.08 -4.68 -2.45
N ILE A 64 8.23 -5.78 -3.20
CA ILE A 64 7.15 -6.66 -3.61
C ILE A 64 7.43 -8.04 -3.01
N THR A 65 6.50 -8.55 -2.20
CA THR A 65 6.70 -9.79 -1.43
C THR A 65 5.46 -10.67 -1.51
N VAL A 66 5.65 -11.95 -1.80
CA VAL A 66 4.59 -12.95 -1.87
C VAL A 66 4.37 -13.57 -0.49
N HIS A 67 3.12 -13.75 -0.11
CA HIS A 67 2.68 -14.41 1.11
C HIS A 67 1.68 -15.53 0.79
N ASP A 68 1.72 -16.59 1.58
CA ASP A 68 0.78 -17.72 1.58
C ASP A 68 -0.49 -17.44 2.39
N TYR A 69 -0.53 -16.30 3.09
CA TYR A 69 -1.70 -15.78 3.78
C TYR A 69 -2.29 -14.57 3.04
N GLN A 70 -3.58 -14.29 3.29
CA GLN A 70 -4.25 -13.10 2.76
C GLN A 70 -4.19 -11.89 3.72
N ARG A 71 -4.08 -12.11 5.02
CA ARG A 71 -4.09 -11.04 6.04
C ARG A 71 -2.91 -11.13 6.98
N SER A 72 -2.27 -9.99 7.25
CA SER A 72 -1.21 -9.91 8.26
C SER A 72 -1.79 -9.82 9.67
N ASN A 73 -1.18 -10.54 10.62
CA ASN A 73 -1.51 -10.46 12.05
C ASN A 73 -1.11 -9.11 12.69
N SER A 74 -0.23 -8.35 12.04
CA SER A 74 0.18 -7.00 12.47
C SER A 74 -0.78 -5.88 12.08
N SER A 75 -1.83 -6.19 11.30
CA SER A 75 -2.77 -5.18 10.82
C SER A 75 -3.55 -4.56 11.98
N LEU A 76 -3.70 -3.23 11.93
CA LEU A 76 -4.56 -2.44 12.80
C LEU A 76 -5.90 -2.16 12.12
N GLN A 77 -5.86 -1.91 10.81
CA GLN A 77 -7.01 -1.72 9.93
C GLN A 77 -6.70 -2.24 8.55
N TYR A 78 -7.75 -2.55 7.78
CA TYR A 78 -7.65 -2.84 6.37
C TYR A 78 -8.88 -2.32 5.64
N PHE A 79 -8.70 -1.92 4.39
CA PHE A 79 -9.76 -1.41 3.53
C PHE A 79 -9.69 -2.14 2.18
N ASP A 80 -10.68 -2.99 1.92
CA ASP A 80 -10.70 -3.85 0.74
C ASP A 80 -11.46 -3.14 -0.39
N LEU A 81 -10.73 -2.77 -1.44
CA LEU A 81 -11.30 -2.24 -2.69
C LEU A 81 -11.62 -3.39 -3.64
N GLN A 82 -12.75 -3.28 -4.33
CA GLN A 82 -13.16 -4.28 -5.30
C GLN A 82 -12.43 -4.08 -6.64
N PRO A 83 -11.66 -5.08 -7.12
CA PRO A 83 -10.98 -4.98 -8.41
C PRO A 83 -11.98 -5.12 -9.56
N SER A 84 -11.60 -4.59 -10.72
CA SER A 84 -12.28 -4.89 -11.99
C SER A 84 -12.07 -6.36 -12.38
N ALA A 85 -13.05 -6.92 -13.10
CA ALA A 85 -12.99 -8.31 -13.54
C ALA A 85 -11.74 -8.58 -14.38
N GLY A 86 -11.05 -9.70 -14.10
CA GLY A 86 -9.84 -10.09 -14.82
C GLY A 86 -8.56 -9.33 -14.43
N LEU A 87 -8.59 -8.50 -13.39
CA LEU A 87 -7.37 -7.88 -12.86
C LEU A 87 -6.39 -8.95 -12.38
N THR A 88 -5.13 -8.88 -12.80
CA THR A 88 -4.06 -9.77 -12.35
C THR A 88 -3.03 -9.02 -11.54
N VAL A 89 -2.22 -9.76 -10.79
CA VAL A 89 -1.03 -9.22 -10.11
C VAL A 89 -0.13 -8.47 -11.09
N LYS A 90 0.11 -9.05 -12.28
CA LYS A 90 0.97 -8.47 -13.31
C LYS A 90 0.48 -7.10 -13.75
N HIS A 91 -0.82 -6.93 -13.99
CA HIS A 91 -1.39 -5.63 -14.39
C HIS A 91 -1.03 -4.54 -13.38
N VAL A 92 -1.18 -4.83 -12.08
CA VAL A 92 -0.88 -3.86 -11.02
C VAL A 92 0.62 -3.57 -10.94
N THR A 93 1.48 -4.61 -10.94
CA THR A 93 2.93 -4.40 -10.84
C THR A 93 3.50 -3.67 -12.05
N ASP A 94 3.03 -4.01 -13.26
CA ASP A 94 3.43 -3.33 -14.48
C ASP A 94 3.06 -1.85 -14.44
N LEU A 95 1.84 -1.51 -14.00
CA LEU A 95 1.38 -0.12 -13.90
C LEU A 95 2.26 0.70 -12.95
N ILE A 96 2.64 0.13 -11.80
CA ILE A 96 3.55 0.77 -10.83
C ILE A 96 4.90 1.10 -11.49
N TYR A 97 5.47 0.19 -12.28
CA TYR A 97 6.74 0.43 -12.97
C TYR A 97 6.59 1.42 -14.14
N GLN A 98 5.53 1.29 -14.93
CA GLN A 98 5.22 2.17 -16.07
C GLN A 98 5.02 3.63 -15.62
N ASN A 99 4.32 3.84 -14.50
CA ASN A 99 4.12 5.16 -13.89
C ASN A 99 5.29 5.62 -13.01
N LYS A 100 6.41 4.90 -13.03
CA LYS A 100 7.61 5.17 -12.24
C LYS A 100 7.36 5.32 -10.73
N ARG A 101 6.35 4.66 -10.18
CA ARG A 101 6.04 4.73 -8.74
C ARG A 101 7.11 4.08 -7.86
N HIS A 102 8.01 3.30 -8.45
CA HIS A 102 9.23 2.83 -7.79
C HIS A 102 10.27 3.94 -7.56
N GLN A 103 10.20 5.06 -8.29
CA GLN A 103 11.09 6.22 -8.15
C GLN A 103 10.43 7.26 -7.24
N PHE A 104 10.38 6.95 -5.95
CA PHE A 104 9.72 7.79 -4.95
C PHE A 104 10.68 8.15 -3.83
N ASN A 105 10.67 9.41 -3.42
CA ASN A 105 11.29 9.86 -2.19
C ASN A 105 10.21 10.17 -1.15
N LEU A 106 10.43 9.68 0.06
CA LEU A 106 9.68 10.08 1.24
C LEU A 106 9.90 11.58 1.52
N SER A 107 8.99 12.17 2.27
CA SER A 107 9.11 13.55 2.72
C SER A 107 10.36 13.74 3.61
N PRO A 108 10.80 14.98 3.87
CA PRO A 108 11.92 15.24 4.79
C PRO A 108 11.71 14.67 6.20
N SER A 109 10.45 14.54 6.64
CA SER A 109 10.10 13.87 7.90
C SER A 109 10.20 12.34 7.82
N GLY A 110 10.62 11.77 6.69
CA GLY A 110 10.63 10.33 6.42
C GLY A 110 9.26 9.68 6.40
N LYS A 111 8.17 10.48 6.33
CA LYS A 111 6.81 10.00 6.09
C LYS A 111 6.52 10.02 4.58
N GLY A 112 5.37 9.48 4.19
CA GLY A 112 4.95 9.47 2.78
C GLY A 112 4.48 8.11 2.26
N CYS A 113 4.52 7.05 3.07
CA CYS A 113 3.94 5.76 2.68
C CYS A 113 2.44 5.89 2.34
N ARG A 114 1.67 6.62 3.15
CA ARG A 114 0.25 6.92 2.87
C ARG A 114 0.06 7.70 1.57
N TYR A 115 0.90 8.70 1.31
CA TYR A 115 0.87 9.46 0.06
C TYR A 115 1.16 8.59 -1.15
N TRP A 116 2.16 7.71 -1.03
CA TRP A 116 2.50 6.74 -2.06
C TRP A 116 1.34 5.78 -2.34
N VAL A 117 0.73 5.21 -1.29
CA VAL A 117 -0.45 4.32 -1.41
C VAL A 117 -1.61 5.04 -2.10
N VAL A 118 -1.97 6.25 -1.67
CA VAL A 118 -3.04 7.04 -2.29
C VAL A 118 -2.73 7.31 -3.77
N THR A 119 -1.47 7.61 -4.09
CA THR A 119 -1.06 7.82 -5.48
C THR A 119 -1.27 6.55 -6.32
N VAL A 120 -0.83 5.39 -5.82
CA VAL A 120 -1.02 4.11 -6.53
C VAL A 120 -2.51 3.78 -6.67
N LEU A 121 -3.35 4.02 -5.66
CA LEU A 121 -4.78 3.81 -5.77
C LEU A 121 -5.43 4.69 -6.85
N ASN A 122 -4.98 5.94 -6.96
CA ASN A 122 -5.44 6.85 -8.01
C ASN A 122 -5.03 6.36 -9.40
N ASP A 123 -3.81 5.86 -9.56
CA ASP A 123 -3.35 5.25 -10.81
C ASP A 123 -4.20 4.03 -11.18
N LEU A 124 -4.48 3.14 -10.21
CA LEU A 124 -5.31 1.95 -10.41
C LEU A 124 -6.73 2.32 -10.81
N ARG A 125 -7.31 3.35 -10.18
CA ARG A 125 -8.62 3.89 -10.57
C ARG A 125 -8.60 4.45 -11.98
N ALA A 126 -7.59 5.25 -12.33
CA ALA A 126 -7.45 5.85 -13.66
C ALA A 126 -7.25 4.79 -14.77
N ALA A 127 -6.57 3.69 -14.46
CA ALA A 127 -6.41 2.54 -15.35
C ALA A 127 -7.67 1.65 -15.46
N GLY A 128 -8.73 1.94 -14.69
CA GLY A 128 -9.94 1.13 -14.65
C GLY A 128 -9.78 -0.20 -13.93
N TYR A 129 -8.77 -0.35 -13.06
CA TYR A 129 -8.47 -1.59 -12.33
C TYR A 129 -9.25 -1.73 -11.02
N ILE A 130 -9.87 -0.65 -10.55
CA ILE A 130 -10.79 -0.66 -9.42
C ILE A 130 -12.21 -0.51 -9.97
N SER A 131 -13.11 -1.39 -9.54
CA SER A 131 -14.52 -1.34 -9.93
C SER A 131 -15.16 -0.03 -9.49
N SER A 132 -15.97 0.59 -10.35
CA SER A 132 -16.76 1.77 -9.99
C SER A 132 -17.81 1.48 -8.91
N GLN A 133 -18.11 0.21 -8.66
CA GLN A 133 -19.00 -0.27 -7.60
C GLN A 133 -18.26 -0.57 -6.28
N SER A 134 -16.94 -0.39 -6.22
CA SER A 134 -16.16 -0.62 -5.01
C SER A 134 -16.70 0.21 -3.85
N ASN A 135 -17.00 -0.46 -2.74
CA ASN A 135 -17.37 0.16 -1.47
C ASN A 135 -16.54 -0.48 -0.34
N PRO A 136 -15.56 0.24 0.26
CA PRO A 136 -15.29 1.67 0.09
C PRO A 136 -14.80 2.06 -1.31
N SER A 137 -14.92 3.34 -1.65
CA SER A 137 -14.31 3.92 -2.87
C SER A 137 -12.86 4.35 -2.59
N VAL A 138 -12.11 4.68 -3.65
CA VAL A 138 -10.75 5.24 -3.50
C VAL A 138 -10.75 6.53 -2.67
N ASP A 139 -11.75 7.40 -2.85
CA ASP A 139 -11.83 8.65 -2.10
C ASP A 139 -12.17 8.40 -0.61
N THR A 140 -12.99 7.39 -0.34
CA THR A 140 -13.27 6.93 1.03
C THR A 140 -12.01 6.37 1.69
N VAL A 141 -11.24 5.51 1.00
CA VAL A 141 -9.98 4.97 1.52
C VAL A 141 -8.94 6.08 1.73
N HIS A 142 -8.87 7.06 0.83
CA HIS A 142 -8.04 8.25 1.01
C HIS A 142 -8.41 8.99 2.30
N GLY A 143 -9.71 9.18 2.58
CA GLY A 143 -10.18 9.74 3.84
C GLY A 143 -9.72 8.95 5.06
N TYR A 144 -9.81 7.62 5.02
CA TYR A 144 -9.37 6.74 6.11
C TYR A 144 -7.85 6.80 6.34
N LEU A 145 -7.06 6.97 5.29
CA LEU A 145 -5.60 7.10 5.42
C LEU A 145 -5.14 8.41 6.08
N ARG A 146 -6.04 9.36 6.36
CA ARG A 146 -5.76 10.57 7.15
C ARG A 146 -5.87 10.34 8.66
N TYR A 147 -5.81 9.08 9.10
CA TYR A 147 -5.89 8.73 10.51
C TYR A 147 -4.78 7.78 10.95
N ASN A 148 -4.33 7.97 12.19
CA ASN A 148 -3.61 7.00 12.99
C ASN A 148 -4.61 6.13 13.74
N TYR A 149 -4.39 4.84 13.66
CA TYR A 149 -5.13 3.79 14.32
C TYR A 149 -4.25 3.20 15.43
N SER A 150 -4.90 2.87 16.53
CA SER A 150 -4.33 2.19 17.69
C SER A 150 -5.36 1.19 18.21
N ARG A 151 -4.91 0.08 18.78
CA ARG A 151 -5.84 -0.95 19.29
C ARG A 151 -6.64 -0.39 20.47
N GLY A 152 -7.97 -0.50 20.39
CA GLY A 152 -8.86 -0.08 21.47
C GLY A 152 -8.95 1.44 21.69
N GLN A 153 -8.46 2.25 20.74
CA GLN A 153 -8.51 3.71 20.81
C GLN A 153 -9.23 4.27 19.58
N ASN A 154 -9.76 5.48 19.73
CA ASN A 154 -10.34 6.20 18.60
C ASN A 154 -9.24 6.59 17.61
N PRO A 155 -9.51 6.57 16.29
CA PRO A 155 -8.55 7.05 15.31
C PRO A 155 -8.21 8.53 15.51
N GLU A 156 -6.93 8.87 15.43
CA GLU A 156 -6.44 10.24 15.56
C GLU A 156 -6.11 10.81 14.19
N PHE A 157 -6.61 12.00 13.89
CA PHE A 157 -6.35 12.61 12.59
C PHE A 157 -4.86 12.95 12.40
N GLU A 158 -4.32 12.59 11.25
CA GLU A 158 -2.97 12.94 10.80
C GLU A 158 -2.99 13.17 9.30
N GLU A 159 -2.66 14.40 8.89
CA GLU A 159 -2.63 14.77 7.48
C GLU A 159 -1.60 13.93 6.70
N ILE A 160 -1.94 13.61 5.45
CA ILE A 160 -1.03 12.86 4.57
C ILE A 160 0.09 13.78 4.12
N GLU A 161 1.31 13.48 4.54
CA GLU A 161 2.50 14.22 4.14
C GLU A 161 2.96 13.79 2.73
N PRO A 162 3.07 14.71 1.77
CA PRO A 162 3.47 14.39 0.40
C PRO A 162 4.96 14.04 0.31
N GLY A 163 5.28 13.07 -0.53
CA GLY A 163 6.64 12.80 -1.01
C GLY A 163 6.86 13.34 -2.44
N THR A 164 7.90 12.86 -3.12
CA THR A 164 8.25 13.31 -4.48
C THR A 164 8.50 12.13 -5.41
N PHE A 165 7.97 12.20 -6.64
CA PHE A 165 8.20 11.22 -7.70
C PHE A 165 9.16 11.77 -8.77
N TYR A 166 9.87 10.89 -9.49
CA TYR A 166 10.86 11.22 -10.54
C TYR A 166 10.59 10.47 -11.86
#